data_AF-A0A7Y1ANQ2-F1
#
_entry.id   AF-A0A7Y1ANQ2-F1
#
_cell.length_a   1.000
_cell.length_b   1.000
_cell.length_c   1.000
_cell.angle_alpha   90.00
_cell.angle_beta   90.00
_cell.angle_gamma   90.00
#
_symmetry.space_group_name_H-M   'P 1'
#
loop_
_entity.id
_entity.type
_entity.pdbx_description
1 polymer ?
#
loop_
_entity_poly.entity_id
_entity_poly.type
_entity_poly.pdbx_seq_one_letter_code
_entity_poly.pdbx_strand_id
1 'polypeptide(L)'
;MLPSPTSPDFPAALKARRELLGLSRAELARKANIHGVMPRRYEESDCGEFASPRADTWKKLNEILYPEFTMSAAVLQESSESTTNTNTPSVPSGVRGLSIAEAKAGLAITFGVDIERIEIIIRG
;
A
#
# COMPACT_ATOMS: atom_id res chain seq x y z
N MET A 1 -2.63 -6.45 10.42
CA MET A 1 -2.62 -5.39 11.45
C MET A 1 -1.28 -5.38 12.18
N LEU A 2 -0.87 -4.24 12.74
CA LEU A 2 0.34 -4.09 13.55
C LEU A 2 0.20 -4.81 14.91
N PRO A 3 1.32 -5.20 15.53
CA PRO A 3 1.35 -5.62 16.94
C PRO A 3 0.87 -4.50 17.89
N SER A 4 0.64 -4.85 19.16
CA SER A 4 0.33 -3.87 20.21
C SER A 4 1.42 -2.76 20.30
N PRO A 5 1.06 -1.48 20.52
CA PRO A 5 2.03 -0.38 20.68
C PRO A 5 3.12 -0.58 21.75
N THR A 6 2.85 -1.43 22.74
CA THR A 6 3.75 -1.75 23.85
C THR A 6 4.57 -3.02 23.62
N SER A 7 4.30 -3.74 22.53
CA SER A 7 5.05 -4.94 22.17
C SER A 7 6.45 -4.56 21.68
N PRO A 8 7.50 -5.34 22.03
CA PRO A 8 8.85 -5.12 21.51
C PRO A 8 8.93 -5.33 19.99
N ASP A 9 8.00 -6.07 19.38
CA ASP A 9 7.97 -6.33 17.93
C ASP A 9 7.35 -5.18 17.12
N PHE A 10 6.67 -4.25 17.80
CA PHE A 10 5.94 -3.16 17.16
C PHE A 10 6.83 -2.26 16.27
N PRO A 11 8.00 -1.76 16.73
CA PRO A 11 8.83 -0.85 15.94
C PRO A 11 9.31 -1.48 14.63
N ALA A 12 9.76 -2.74 14.71
CA ALA A 12 10.22 -3.50 13.56
C ALA A 12 9.08 -3.78 12.58
N ALA A 13 7.91 -4.20 13.07
CA ALA A 13 6.74 -4.45 12.24
C ALA A 13 6.22 -3.18 11.53
N LEU A 14 6.21 -2.04 12.24
CA LEU A 14 5.83 -0.75 11.67
C LEU A 14 6.76 -0.35 10.53
N LYS A 15 8.07 -0.41 10.76
CA LYS A 15 9.09 -0.09 9.76
C LYS A 15 8.97 -0.99 8.53
N ALA A 16 8.92 -2.30 8.74
CA ALA A 16 8.84 -3.27 7.66
C ALA A 16 7.59 -3.06 6.79
N ARG A 17 6.43 -2.84 7.41
CA ARG A 17 5.18 -2.61 6.66
C ARG A 17 5.19 -1.27 5.92
N ARG A 18 5.73 -0.21 6.53
CA ARG A 18 5.89 1.09 5.86
C ARG A 18 6.77 0.96 4.62
N GLU A 19 7.90 0.27 4.73
CA GLU A 19 8.86 0.06 3.64
C GLU A 19 8.28 -0.82 2.53
N LEU A 20 7.50 -1.86 2.89
CA LEU A 20 6.78 -2.68 1.92
C LEU A 20 5.82 -1.86 1.03
N LEU A 21 5.20 -0.81 1.60
CA LEU A 21 4.32 0.10 0.87
C LEU A 21 5.06 1.24 0.16
N GLY A 22 6.39 1.28 0.23
CA GLY A 22 7.20 2.35 -0.34
C GLY A 22 6.97 3.72 0.30
N LEU A 23 6.42 3.78 1.52
CA LEU A 23 6.11 5.04 2.20
C LEU A 23 7.35 5.59 2.90
N SER A 24 7.65 6.86 2.68
CA SER A 24 8.59 7.58 3.53
C SER A 24 7.98 7.86 4.91
N ARG A 25 8.84 8.12 5.90
CA ARG A 25 8.41 8.54 7.25
C ARG A 25 7.58 9.82 7.21
N ALA A 26 7.99 10.79 6.40
CA ALA A 26 7.26 12.05 6.23
C ALA A 26 5.87 11.83 5.61
N GLU A 27 5.73 10.92 4.64
CA GLU A 27 4.43 10.56 4.08
C GLU A 27 3.54 9.85 5.09
N LEU A 28 4.08 8.90 5.87
CA LEU A 28 3.33 8.25 6.93
C LEU A 28 2.82 9.26 7.96
N ALA A 29 3.66 10.23 8.36
CA ALA A 29 3.26 11.29 9.27
C ALA A 29 2.11 12.15 8.72
N ARG A 30 2.22 12.56 7.45
CA ARG A 30 1.17 13.34 6.76
C ARG A 30 -0.15 12.56 6.69
N LYS A 31 -0.09 11.29 6.26
CA LYS A 31 -1.30 10.43 6.15
C LYS A 31 -1.95 10.18 7.52
N ALA A 32 -1.15 9.97 8.56
CA ALA A 32 -1.65 9.71 9.92
C ALA A 32 -2.04 10.98 10.68
N ASN A 33 -1.83 12.16 10.09
CA ASN A 33 -1.99 13.47 10.74
C ASN A 33 -1.26 13.53 12.10
N ILE A 34 0.03 13.17 12.09
CA ILE A 34 0.93 13.23 13.25
C ILE A 34 2.16 14.08 12.92
N HIS A 35 2.89 14.51 13.95
CA HIS A 35 4.11 15.30 13.76
C HIS A 35 5.18 14.50 13.00
N GLY A 36 5.92 15.15 12.09
CA GLY A 36 6.88 14.51 11.17
C GLY A 36 7.99 13.68 11.83
N VAL A 37 8.32 13.99 13.09
CA VAL A 37 9.32 13.26 13.89
C VAL A 37 8.79 11.95 14.49
N MET A 38 7.47 11.80 14.60
CA MET A 38 6.87 10.69 15.36
C MET A 38 7.10 9.32 14.72
N PRO A 39 7.02 9.13 13.39
CA PRO A 39 7.34 7.84 12.78
C PRO A 39 8.73 7.33 13.16
N ARG A 40 9.74 8.22 13.20
CA ARG A 40 11.09 7.86 13.65
C ARG A 40 11.08 7.36 15.09
N ARG A 41 10.43 8.10 15.99
CA ARG A 41 10.31 7.75 17.42
C ARG A 41 9.56 6.43 17.67
N TYR A 42 8.73 6.00 16.73
CA TYR A 42 7.98 4.74 16.82
C TYR A 42 8.74 3.56 16.22
N GLU A 43 9.66 3.80 15.28
CA GLU A 43 10.41 2.76 14.56
C GLU A 43 11.78 2.45 15.18
N GLU A 44 12.41 3.43 15.82
CA GLU A 44 13.78 3.32 16.35
C GLU A 44 13.74 3.16 17.87
N SER A 45 13.68 1.91 18.35
CA SER A 45 13.72 1.58 19.78
C SER A 45 15.00 2.02 20.47
N ASP A 46 16.10 2.11 19.72
CA ASP A 46 17.43 2.47 20.23
C ASP A 46 17.62 3.99 20.37
N CYS A 47 16.65 4.79 19.91
CA CYS A 47 16.70 6.24 20.01
C CYS A 47 16.29 6.70 21.42
N GLY A 48 16.99 7.66 22.00
CA GLY A 48 16.68 8.19 23.34
C GLY A 48 15.27 8.78 23.47
N GLU A 49 14.66 9.19 22.36
CA GLU A 49 13.29 9.71 22.29
C GLU A 49 12.27 8.67 21.80
N PHE A 50 12.58 7.37 21.91
CA PHE A 50 11.64 6.31 21.60
C PHE A 50 10.33 6.50 22.38
N ALA A 51 9.20 6.33 21.69
CA ALA A 51 7.88 6.47 22.27
C ALA A 51 6.94 5.43 21.69
N SER A 52 5.95 4.99 22.46
CA SER A 52 4.84 4.20 21.93
C SER A 52 3.72 5.14 21.45
N PRO A 53 3.07 4.87 20.32
CA PRO A 53 1.89 5.62 19.91
C PRO A 53 0.72 5.38 20.87
N ARG A 54 -0.15 6.40 20.99
CA ARG A 54 -1.44 6.23 21.67
C ARG A 54 -2.36 5.31 20.86
N ALA A 55 -3.38 4.76 21.52
CA ALA A 55 -4.36 3.86 20.89
C ALA A 55 -4.98 4.45 19.61
N ASP A 56 -5.36 5.73 19.62
CA ASP A 56 -5.96 6.38 18.45
C ASP A 56 -4.97 6.53 17.29
N THR A 57 -3.72 6.90 17.59
CA THR A 57 -2.66 6.98 16.60
C THR A 57 -2.36 5.60 16.01
N TRP A 58 -2.32 4.56 16.85
CA TRP A 58 -2.12 3.19 16.41
C TRP A 58 -3.22 2.73 15.46
N LYS A 59 -4.49 3.06 15.71
CA LYS A 59 -5.61 2.76 14.79
C LYS A 59 -5.40 3.42 13.42
N LYS A 60 -5.09 4.72 13.39
CA LYS A 60 -4.82 5.45 12.13
C LYS A 60 -3.66 4.84 11.36
N LEU A 61 -2.58 4.45 12.04
CA LEU A 61 -1.45 3.77 11.41
C LEU A 61 -1.89 2.45 10.77
N ASN A 62 -2.75 1.67 11.43
CA ASN A 62 -3.29 0.44 10.86
C ASN A 62 -4.14 0.70 9.61
N GLU A 63 -5.01 1.71 9.63
CA GLU A 63 -5.86 2.05 8.47
C GLU A 63 -5.03 2.42 7.23
N ILE A 64 -3.90 3.11 7.43
CA ILE A 64 -3.00 3.54 6.34
C ILE A 64 -2.15 2.39 5.82
N LEU A 65 -1.67 1.54 6.73
CA LEU A 65 -0.73 0.46 6.41
C LEU A 65 -1.43 -0.81 5.94
N TYR A 66 -2.73 -0.94 6.20
CA TYR A 66 -3.55 -2.10 5.87
C TYR A 66 -4.88 -1.67 5.24
N PRO A 67 -4.85 -0.96 4.08
CA PRO A 67 -6.05 -0.46 3.41
C PRO A 67 -7.01 -1.57 2.97
N GLU A 68 -6.50 -2.79 2.77
CA GLU A 68 -7.32 -3.96 2.44
C GLU A 68 -8.34 -4.31 3.55
N PHE A 69 -8.08 -3.94 4.80
CA PHE A 69 -9.01 -4.18 5.91
C PHE A 69 -10.03 -3.06 6.09
N THR A 70 -9.76 -1.87 5.55
CA THR A 70 -10.70 -0.74 5.58
C THR A 70 -11.64 -0.74 4.37
N MET A 71 -11.19 -1.23 3.21
CA MET A 71 -12.02 -1.31 2.00
C MET A 71 -13.18 -2.32 2.11
N SER A 72 -13.07 -3.38 2.92
CA SER A 72 -14.20 -4.29 3.16
C SER A 72 -15.40 -3.65 3.87
N ALA A 73 -15.25 -2.45 4.44
CA ALA A 73 -16.36 -1.71 5.05
C ALA A 73 -17.02 -0.67 4.11
N ALA A 74 -16.41 -0.36 2.96
CA ALA A 74 -16.82 0.75 2.09
C ALA A 74 -17.69 0.34 0.88
N VAL A 75 -17.96 -0.95 0.66
CA VAL A 75 -18.71 -1.45 -0.53
C VAL A 75 -20.24 -1.20 -0.43
N LEU A 76 -20.73 -0.38 0.51
CA LEU A 76 -22.16 -0.05 0.62
C LEU A 76 -22.50 1.44 0.46
N GLN A 77 -21.63 2.25 -0.16
CA GLN A 77 -22.04 3.59 -0.60
C GLN A 77 -21.57 3.89 -2.03
N GLU A 78 -22.30 3.33 -2.98
CA GLU A 78 -22.49 3.94 -4.29
C GLU A 78 -23.99 4.27 -4.46
N SER A 79 -24.33 5.55 -4.50
CA SER A 79 -25.54 6.05 -5.14
C SER A 79 -25.32 7.51 -5.58
N SER A 80 -25.21 7.67 -6.91
CA SER A 80 -25.90 8.62 -7.79
C SER A 80 -26.10 10.06 -7.27
N GLU A 81 -25.77 11.14 -8.00
CA GLU A 81 -26.28 11.44 -9.34
C GLU A 81 -25.58 12.63 -10.03
N SER A 82 -25.32 12.45 -11.33
CA SER A 82 -25.40 13.37 -12.50
C SER A 82 -25.26 14.89 -12.37
N THR A 83 -24.41 15.49 -13.22
CA THR A 83 -24.86 16.57 -14.14
C THR A 83 -24.01 16.59 -15.41
N THR A 84 -24.69 16.37 -16.52
CA THR A 84 -24.37 16.52 -17.94
C THR A 84 -23.75 17.87 -18.27
N ASN A 85 -22.81 17.92 -19.22
CA ASN A 85 -22.72 19.01 -20.23
C ASN A 85 -21.93 18.54 -21.45
N THR A 86 -22.64 18.44 -22.57
CA THR A 86 -22.18 18.14 -23.93
C THR A 86 -21.86 19.44 -24.70
N ASN A 87 -20.74 19.47 -25.46
CA ASN A 87 -20.67 19.88 -26.89
C ASN A 87 -19.21 20.11 -27.34
N THR A 88 -18.57 19.17 -28.08
CA THR A 88 -18.37 19.11 -29.57
C THR A 88 -17.04 19.78 -30.06
N PRO A 89 -16.50 19.50 -31.26
CA PRO A 89 -15.26 18.71 -31.41
C PRO A 89 -14.14 19.43 -32.21
N SER A 90 -12.89 18.95 -32.11
CA SER A 90 -11.90 19.13 -33.19
C SER A 90 -10.79 18.06 -33.10
N VAL A 91 -10.65 17.28 -34.18
CA VAL A 91 -9.63 16.24 -34.40
C VAL A 91 -8.46 16.84 -35.21
N PRO A 92 -7.38 16.09 -35.57
CA PRO A 92 -6.51 15.19 -34.82
C PRO A 92 -5.05 15.70 -34.84
N SER A 93 -4.21 15.28 -33.89
CA SER A 93 -2.77 15.16 -34.18
C SER A 93 -2.28 13.83 -33.64
N GLY A 94 -1.71 13.05 -34.55
CA GLY A 94 -1.64 11.61 -34.46
C GLY A 94 -0.62 11.09 -33.45
N VAL A 95 -0.97 9.96 -32.86
CA VAL A 95 -0.01 8.88 -32.66
C VAL A 95 -0.70 7.59 -33.08
N ARG A 96 -0.09 6.90 -34.05
CA ARG A 96 -0.53 5.60 -34.56
C ARG A 96 -0.57 4.58 -33.44
N GLY A 97 -1.64 3.80 -33.41
CA GLY A 97 -1.91 2.83 -32.36
C GLY A 97 -1.03 1.59 -32.40
N LEU A 98 -1.14 0.81 -31.31
CA LEU A 98 -0.91 -0.62 -31.30
C LEU A 98 -1.97 -1.26 -30.39
N SER A 99 -2.63 -2.26 -30.95
CA SER A 99 -3.72 -3.06 -30.37
C SER A 99 -3.27 -3.83 -29.13
N ILE A 100 -4.18 -4.02 -28.17
CA ILE A 100 -4.04 -4.77 -26.90
C ILE A 100 -3.93 -6.31 -27.10
N ALA A 101 -3.56 -6.77 -28.29
CA ALA A 101 -3.51 -8.19 -28.61
C ALA A 101 -2.17 -8.89 -28.24
N GLU A 102 -1.12 -8.17 -27.82
CA GLU A 102 0.25 -8.76 -27.89
C GLU A 102 1.26 -8.24 -26.84
N ALA A 103 0.96 -8.42 -25.55
CA ALA A 103 1.99 -8.31 -24.50
C ALA A 103 1.79 -9.35 -23.38
N LYS A 104 1.60 -10.60 -23.80
CA LYS A 104 1.72 -11.81 -22.97
C LYS A 104 3.11 -12.42 -23.20
N ALA A 105 4.17 -11.73 -22.77
CA ALA A 105 5.53 -12.28 -22.63
C ALA A 105 6.45 -11.20 -22.04
N GLY A 106 7.04 -11.46 -20.86
CA GLY A 106 7.94 -10.51 -20.18
C GLY A 106 7.87 -10.52 -18.66
N LEU A 107 7.34 -11.59 -18.06
CA LEU A 107 7.53 -11.92 -16.65
C LEU A 107 8.84 -12.74 -16.55
N ALA A 108 9.66 -12.38 -15.57
CA ALA A 108 10.93 -12.98 -15.17
C ALA A 108 12.16 -12.50 -15.98
N ILE A 109 13.00 -11.63 -15.39
CA ILE A 109 14.34 -12.00 -14.87
C ILE A 109 14.77 -10.98 -13.79
N THR A 110 14.47 -11.26 -12.52
CA THR A 110 15.50 -11.07 -11.46
C THR A 110 15.66 -12.31 -10.58
N PHE A 111 14.75 -13.29 -10.66
CA PHE A 111 14.98 -14.64 -10.17
C PHE A 111 14.40 -15.60 -11.21
N GLY A 112 15.26 -16.34 -11.90
CA GLY A 112 14.88 -17.32 -12.91
C GLY A 112 14.10 -18.46 -12.27
N VAL A 113 12.76 -18.38 -12.35
CA VAL A 113 11.86 -19.48 -12.00
C VAL A 113 10.92 -19.64 -13.19
N ASP A 114 11.15 -20.72 -13.93
CA ASP A 114 10.32 -21.19 -15.04
C ASP A 114 9.03 -21.79 -14.47
N ILE A 115 7.87 -21.26 -14.89
CA ILE A 115 6.55 -21.55 -14.29
C ILE A 115 5.87 -22.74 -15.00
N GLU A 116 6.48 -23.35 -16.02
CA GLU A 116 5.80 -24.39 -16.81
C GLU A 116 5.96 -25.84 -16.27
N ARG A 117 6.63 -26.06 -15.14
CA ARG A 117 6.61 -27.36 -14.43
C ARG A 117 6.67 -27.21 -12.91
N ILE A 118 5.51 -27.17 -12.26
CA ILE A 118 5.44 -27.53 -10.84
C ILE A 118 4.93 -28.98 -10.76
N GLU A 119 5.86 -29.95 -10.81
CA GLU A 119 5.56 -31.31 -10.35
C GLU A 119 5.52 -31.30 -8.82
N ILE A 120 4.33 -31.41 -8.24
CA ILE A 120 4.17 -31.63 -6.80
C ILE A 120 4.31 -33.14 -6.54
N ILE A 121 5.48 -33.56 -6.06
CA ILE A 121 5.67 -34.93 -5.56
C ILE A 121 5.23 -34.96 -4.09
N ILE A 122 4.07 -35.55 -3.81
CA ILE A 122 3.65 -35.88 -2.45
C ILE A 122 4.25 -37.25 -2.11
N ARG A 123 5.24 -37.30 -1.21
CA ARG A 123 5.62 -38.55 -0.55
C ARG A 123 4.75 -38.70 0.70
N GLY A 124 4.14 -39.88 0.82
CA GLY A 124 3.04 -40.19 1.75
C GLY A 124 3.43 -40.33 3.21
#